data_AF-A0A0M4FYV3-F1
#
_entry.id   AF-A0A0M4FYV3-F1
#
_cell.length_a   1.000
_cell.length_b   1.000
_cell.length_c   1.000
_cell.angle_alpha   90.00
_cell.angle_beta   90.00
_cell.angle_gamma   90.00
#
_symmetry.space_group_name_H-M   'P 1'
#
loop_
_entity.id
_entity.type
_entity.pdbx_description
1 polymer ?
#
loop_
_entity_poly.entity_id
_entity_poly.type
_entity_poly.pdbx_seq_one_letter_code
_entity_poly.pdbx_strand_id
1 'polypeptide(L)'
;MSVISSDDVKEYIASGGKIVAGLALRLYGDSINQAGEAAFSDAIEIGITNTIAALYDTDVDDDEIIRVLNKYWGINRDEAEKRLVYEKSQAAIRELKRYLKMQGFSDIKINQFMKSNNASIKIRHNNELWKLRRKPEKLMKEVQDSKY
;
A
#
# COMPACT_ATOMS: atom_id res chain seq x y z
N MET A 1 27.94 1.89 -5.62
CA MET A 1 26.56 1.39 -5.57
C MET A 1 26.09 1.23 -7.01
N SER A 2 25.67 0.04 -7.44
CA SER A 2 25.04 -0.12 -8.75
C SER A 2 23.68 0.57 -8.72
N VAL A 3 23.41 1.42 -9.72
CA VAL A 3 22.09 2.04 -9.88
C VAL A 3 21.14 0.96 -10.36
N ILE A 4 20.04 0.72 -9.62
CA ILE A 4 18.96 -0.15 -10.08
C ILE A 4 18.35 0.47 -11.32
N SER A 5 18.37 -0.26 -12.44
CA SER A 5 17.81 0.18 -13.71
C SER A 5 16.30 -0.05 -13.78
N SER A 6 15.63 0.59 -14.74
CA SER A 6 14.20 0.35 -14.99
C SER A 6 13.92 -1.12 -15.35
N ASP A 7 14.85 -1.78 -16.03
CA ASP A 7 14.69 -3.16 -16.45
C ASP A 7 14.83 -4.13 -15.26
N ASP A 8 15.71 -3.83 -14.30
CA ASP A 8 15.80 -4.59 -13.04
C ASP A 8 14.47 -4.56 -12.26
N VAL A 9 13.80 -3.41 -12.24
CA VAL A 9 12.49 -3.26 -11.57
C VAL A 9 11.41 -4.07 -12.30
N LYS A 10 11.36 -4.00 -13.64
CA LYS A 10 10.39 -4.78 -14.43
C LYS A 10 10.61 -6.27 -14.25
N GLU A 11 11.86 -6.73 -14.21
CA GLU A 11 12.20 -8.13 -14.01
C GLU A 11 11.77 -8.61 -12.61
N TYR A 12 11.99 -7.80 -11.57
CA TYR A 12 11.56 -8.14 -10.21
C TYR A 12 10.04 -8.32 -10.11
N ILE A 13 9.26 -7.36 -10.63
CA ILE A 13 7.80 -7.42 -10.62
C ILE A 13 7.31 -8.61 -11.46
N ALA A 14 7.89 -8.84 -12.65
CA ALA A 14 7.54 -9.97 -13.51
C ALA A 14 7.87 -11.32 -12.88
N SER A 15 8.98 -11.41 -12.15
CA SER A 15 9.37 -12.62 -11.41
C SER A 15 8.37 -12.93 -10.31
N GLY A 16 7.95 -11.93 -9.54
CA GLY A 16 6.85 -12.06 -8.57
C GLY A 16 5.56 -12.58 -9.21
N GLY A 17 5.16 -12.00 -10.36
CA GLY A 17 4.01 -12.44 -11.13
C GLY A 17 4.04 -13.89 -11.62
N LYS A 18 5.18 -14.30 -12.19
CA LYS A 18 5.38 -15.68 -12.67
C LYS A 18 5.32 -16.69 -11.53
N ILE A 19 5.84 -16.35 -10.37
CA ILE A 19 5.75 -17.17 -9.15
C ILE A 19 4.28 -17.43 -8.79
N VAL A 20 3.43 -16.39 -8.84
CA VAL A 20 1.98 -16.51 -8.60
C VAL A 20 1.33 -17.45 -9.62
N ALA A 21 1.56 -17.22 -10.92
CA ALA A 21 0.95 -18.02 -12.00
C ALA A 21 1.38 -19.50 -11.95
N GLY A 22 2.67 -19.76 -11.69
CA GLY A 22 3.20 -21.12 -11.60
C GLY A 22 2.67 -21.90 -10.40
N LEU A 23 2.33 -21.22 -9.30
CA LEU A 23 1.77 -21.88 -8.13
C LEU A 23 0.28 -22.18 -8.27
N ALA A 24 -0.52 -21.30 -8.89
CA ALA A 24 -1.92 -21.61 -9.18
C ALA A 24 -2.04 -22.97 -9.89
N LEU A 25 -1.18 -23.21 -10.89
CA LEU A 25 -1.05 -24.51 -11.57
C LEU A 25 -0.67 -25.68 -10.66
N ARG A 26 0.18 -25.46 -9.64
CA ARG A 26 0.62 -26.51 -8.70
C ARG A 26 -0.40 -26.82 -7.62
N LEU A 27 -1.12 -25.82 -7.08
CA LEU A 27 -2.19 -26.04 -6.10
C LEU A 27 -3.40 -26.78 -6.70
N TYR A 28 -3.67 -26.58 -7.99
CA TYR A 28 -4.63 -27.41 -8.71
C TYR A 28 -4.11 -28.84 -8.98
N GLY A 29 -2.81 -29.09 -8.88
CA GLY A 29 -2.17 -30.37 -9.19
C GLY A 29 -1.78 -31.23 -7.97
N ASP A 30 -1.36 -30.62 -6.86
CA ASP A 30 -0.88 -31.29 -5.64
C ASP A 30 -1.49 -30.64 -4.39
N SER A 31 -1.94 -31.47 -3.45
CA SER A 31 -2.42 -31.03 -2.13
C SER A 31 -1.23 -30.61 -1.25
N ILE A 32 -0.87 -29.33 -1.28
CA ILE A 32 0.10 -28.75 -0.33
C ILE A 32 -0.56 -28.67 1.06
N ASN A 33 0.23 -28.78 2.13
CA ASN A 33 -0.33 -28.65 3.49
C ASN A 33 -0.76 -27.19 3.77
N GLN A 34 -1.86 -27.04 4.51
CA GLN A 34 -2.54 -25.75 4.74
C GLN A 34 -1.63 -24.64 5.31
N ALA A 35 -0.62 -25.01 6.10
CA ALA A 35 0.33 -24.05 6.69
C ALA A 35 1.31 -23.46 5.65
N GLY A 36 1.77 -24.28 4.69
CA GLY A 36 2.60 -23.81 3.59
C GLY A 36 1.82 -22.91 2.62
N GLU A 37 0.55 -23.25 2.37
CA GLU A 37 -0.36 -22.43 1.55
C GLU A 37 -0.60 -21.05 2.17
N ALA A 38 -0.86 -20.99 3.49
CA ALA A 38 -1.11 -19.73 4.19
C ALA A 38 0.12 -18.80 4.16
N ALA A 39 1.29 -19.30 4.55
CA ALA A 39 2.52 -18.51 4.57
C ALA A 39 2.91 -17.98 3.17
N PHE A 40 2.64 -18.77 2.12
CA PHE A 40 2.88 -18.35 0.76
C PHE A 40 1.86 -17.30 0.27
N SER A 41 0.58 -17.51 0.56
CA SER A 41 -0.47 -16.54 0.25
C SER A 41 -0.17 -15.18 0.89
N ASP A 42 0.29 -15.18 2.14
CA ASP A 42 0.72 -13.96 2.83
C ASP A 42 1.90 -13.28 2.12
N ALA A 43 2.90 -14.05 1.66
CA ALA A 43 4.04 -13.50 0.93
C ALA A 43 3.63 -12.83 -0.39
N ILE A 44 2.68 -13.41 -1.13
CA ILE A 44 2.13 -12.82 -2.35
C ILE A 44 1.38 -11.52 -2.05
N GLU A 45 0.51 -11.54 -1.04
CA GLU A 45 -0.27 -10.36 -0.66
C GLU A 45 0.63 -9.20 -0.20
N ILE A 46 1.71 -9.52 0.54
CA ILE A 46 2.75 -8.56 0.90
C ILE A 46 3.45 -7.99 -0.34
N GLY A 47 3.80 -8.85 -1.31
CA GLY A 47 4.45 -8.43 -2.56
C GLY A 47 3.59 -7.46 -3.37
N ILE A 48 2.30 -7.75 -3.50
CA ILE A 48 1.32 -6.87 -4.16
C ILE A 48 1.22 -5.55 -3.40
N THR A 49 0.99 -5.60 -2.08
CA THR A 49 0.83 -4.40 -1.24
C THR A 49 2.05 -3.48 -1.33
N ASN A 50 3.26 -4.04 -1.25
CA ASN A 50 4.50 -3.29 -1.37
C ASN A 50 4.67 -2.69 -2.77
N THR A 51 4.26 -3.40 -3.83
CA THR A 51 4.28 -2.88 -5.20
C THR A 51 3.39 -1.64 -5.34
N ILE A 52 2.15 -1.71 -4.86
CA ILE A 52 1.21 -0.58 -4.93
C ILE A 52 1.76 0.61 -4.13
N ALA A 53 2.19 0.37 -2.89
CA ALA A 53 2.73 1.41 -2.02
C ALA A 53 3.96 2.09 -2.64
N ALA A 54 4.88 1.32 -3.25
CA ALA A 54 6.08 1.86 -3.87
C ALA A 54 5.75 2.73 -5.11
N LEU A 55 4.89 2.24 -6.01
CA LEU A 55 4.51 2.97 -7.22
C LEU A 55 3.71 4.24 -6.88
N TYR A 56 2.79 4.13 -5.93
CA TYR A 56 2.03 5.29 -5.48
C TYR A 56 2.95 6.30 -4.76
N ASP A 57 3.92 5.84 -3.98
CA ASP A 57 4.88 6.73 -3.35
C ASP A 57 5.83 7.40 -4.34
N THR A 58 6.08 6.85 -5.53
CA THR A 58 6.85 7.53 -6.58
C THR A 58 6.01 8.41 -7.51
N ASP A 59 4.76 8.68 -7.14
CA ASP A 59 3.84 9.54 -7.89
C ASP A 59 3.58 9.03 -9.33
N VAL A 60 3.60 7.70 -9.52
CA VAL A 60 3.14 7.05 -10.74
C VAL A 60 1.63 7.26 -10.88
N ASP A 61 1.18 7.52 -12.11
CA ASP A 61 -0.23 7.72 -12.43
C ASP A 61 -1.10 6.51 -12.06
N ASP A 62 -2.33 6.75 -11.61
CA ASP A 62 -3.25 5.71 -11.14
C ASP A 62 -3.53 4.64 -12.20
N ASP A 63 -3.78 5.04 -13.45
CA ASP A 63 -4.07 4.11 -14.54
C ASP A 63 -2.83 3.27 -14.87
N GLU A 64 -1.64 3.84 -14.72
CA GLU A 64 -0.37 3.13 -14.92
C GLU A 64 -0.10 2.12 -13.80
N ILE A 65 -0.42 2.46 -12.54
CA ILE A 65 -0.38 1.50 -11.42
C ILE A 65 -1.33 0.34 -11.71
N ILE A 66 -2.57 0.62 -12.09
CA ILE A 66 -3.58 -0.40 -12.43
C ILE A 66 -3.08 -1.29 -13.58
N ARG A 67 -2.49 -0.69 -14.62
CA ARG A 67 -1.91 -1.42 -15.75
C ARG A 67 -0.78 -2.35 -15.31
N VAL A 68 0.10 -1.92 -14.40
CA VAL A 68 1.19 -2.73 -13.85
C VAL A 68 0.66 -3.89 -13.03
N LEU A 69 -0.33 -3.67 -12.14
CA LEU A 69 -0.96 -4.72 -11.35
C LEU A 69 -1.65 -5.76 -12.22
N ASN A 70 -2.35 -5.32 -13.27
CA ASN A 70 -2.97 -6.23 -14.20
C ASN A 70 -1.94 -7.05 -14.98
N LYS A 71 -0.93 -6.40 -15.56
CA LYS A 71 0.06 -7.05 -16.40
C LYS A 71 0.95 -8.04 -15.64
N TYR A 72 1.40 -7.66 -14.45
CA TYR A 72 2.44 -8.42 -13.75
C TYR A 72 1.91 -9.20 -12.56
N TRP A 73 0.82 -8.78 -11.91
CA TRP A 73 0.23 -9.52 -10.79
C TRP A 73 -1.05 -10.27 -11.16
N GLY A 74 -1.57 -10.09 -12.39
CA GLY A 74 -2.81 -10.74 -12.84
C GLY A 74 -4.07 -10.21 -12.14
N ILE A 75 -3.97 -9.07 -11.46
CA ILE A 75 -5.08 -8.47 -10.71
C ILE A 75 -6.03 -7.79 -11.71
N ASN A 76 -7.32 -8.11 -11.65
CA ASN A 76 -8.30 -7.45 -12.51
C ASN A 76 -8.45 -5.95 -12.15
N ARG A 77 -9.03 -5.18 -13.08
CA ARG A 77 -9.14 -3.72 -12.92
C ARG A 77 -9.89 -3.33 -11.64
N ASP A 78 -11.06 -3.91 -11.39
CA ASP A 78 -11.90 -3.56 -10.24
C ASP A 78 -11.18 -3.79 -8.90
N GLU A 79 -10.46 -4.91 -8.79
CA GLU A 79 -9.68 -5.23 -7.59
C GLU A 79 -8.44 -4.33 -7.46
N ALA A 80 -7.77 -4.03 -8.57
CA ALA A 80 -6.64 -3.09 -8.59
C ALA A 80 -7.07 -1.69 -8.13
N GLU A 81 -8.22 -1.20 -8.60
CA GLU A 81 -8.81 0.08 -8.20
C GLU A 81 -9.12 0.10 -6.69
N LYS A 82 -9.76 -0.94 -6.16
CA LYS A 82 -10.05 -1.05 -4.71
C LYS A 82 -8.78 -1.03 -3.86
N ARG A 83 -7.77 -1.80 -4.26
CA ARG A 83 -6.48 -1.87 -3.55
C ARG A 83 -5.75 -0.52 -3.60
N LEU A 84 -5.77 0.17 -4.75
CA LEU A 84 -5.18 1.49 -4.89
C LEU A 84 -5.91 2.53 -4.02
N VAL A 85 -7.24 2.54 -4.01
CA VAL A 85 -8.03 3.43 -3.13
C VAL A 85 -7.70 3.18 -1.65
N TYR A 86 -7.60 1.91 -1.24
CA TYR A 86 -7.18 1.56 0.11
C TYR A 86 -5.78 2.12 0.42
N GLU A 87 -4.81 1.89 -0.48
CA GLU A 87 -3.44 2.34 -0.31
C GLU A 87 -3.32 3.87 -0.23
N LYS A 88 -4.10 4.63 -1.01
CA LYS A 88 -4.15 6.11 -0.90
C LYS A 88 -4.47 6.59 0.51
N SER A 89 -5.45 5.95 1.15
CA SER A 89 -5.80 6.24 2.54
C SER A 89 -4.69 5.83 3.53
N GLN A 90 -4.06 4.67 3.32
CA GLN A 90 -3.00 4.18 4.19
C GLN A 90 -1.74 5.03 4.08
N ALA A 91 -1.37 5.47 2.88
CA ALA A 91 -0.24 6.35 2.65
C ALA A 91 -0.38 7.67 3.43
N ALA A 92 -1.55 8.30 3.41
CA ALA A 92 -1.80 9.51 4.19
C ALA A 92 -1.70 9.24 5.70
N ILE A 93 -2.23 8.11 6.20
CA ILE A 93 -2.09 7.70 7.61
C ILE A 93 -0.62 7.48 7.98
N ARG A 94 0.15 6.79 7.13
CA ARG A 94 1.58 6.51 7.37
C ARG A 94 2.39 7.80 7.40
N GLU A 95 2.16 8.73 6.46
CA GLU A 95 2.86 10.02 6.44
C GLU A 95 2.50 10.89 7.65
N LEU A 96 1.24 10.90 8.09
CA LEU A 96 0.86 11.60 9.32
C LEU A 96 1.58 11.03 10.55
N LYS A 97 1.60 9.71 10.71
CA LYS A 97 2.32 9.06 11.82
C LYS A 97 3.82 9.33 11.76
N ARG A 98 4.41 9.23 10.55
CA ARG A 98 5.82 9.53 10.32
C ARG A 98 6.15 10.98 10.70
N TYR A 99 5.33 11.94 10.28
CA TYR A 99 5.49 13.34 10.65
C TYR A 99 5.45 13.54 12.16
N LEU A 100 4.43 13.02 12.86
CA LEU A 100 4.34 13.13 14.32
C LEU A 100 5.57 12.54 15.02
N LYS A 101 6.06 11.39 14.53
CA LYS A 101 7.30 10.78 15.03
C LYS A 101 8.51 11.70 14.83
N MET A 102 8.64 12.34 13.67
CA MET A 102 9.71 13.31 13.39
C MET A 102 9.58 14.60 14.22
N GLN A 103 8.38 14.92 14.71
CA GLN A 103 8.14 16.01 15.68
C GLN A 103 8.46 15.60 17.13
N GLY A 104 8.98 14.38 17.37
CA GLY A 104 9.38 13.90 18.70
C GLY A 104 8.24 13.24 19.51
N PHE A 105 7.11 12.90 18.88
CA PHE A 105 6.05 12.17 19.56
C PHE A 105 6.48 10.70 19.76
N SER A 106 6.24 10.17 20.95
CA SER A 106 6.36 8.72 21.20
C SER A 106 5.21 7.96 20.54
N ASP A 107 5.38 6.65 20.32
CA ASP A 107 4.33 5.81 19.73
C ASP A 107 3.01 5.87 20.52
N ILE A 108 3.08 5.99 21.86
CA ILE A 108 1.91 6.18 22.72
C ILE A 108 1.20 7.50 22.40
N LYS A 109 1.95 8.62 22.29
CA LYS A 109 1.38 9.93 21.94
C LYS A 109 0.82 9.95 20.52
N ILE A 110 1.47 9.27 19.57
CA ILE A 110 0.97 9.11 18.20
C ILE A 110 -0.36 8.36 18.24
N ASN A 111 -0.44 7.21 18.92
CA ASN A 111 -1.66 6.43 19.03
C ASN A 111 -2.79 7.21 19.71
N GLN A 112 -2.48 7.98 20.77
CA GLN A 112 -3.44 8.86 21.42
C GLN A 112 -3.93 9.95 20.48
N PHE A 113 -3.03 10.62 19.75
CA PHE A 113 -3.40 11.61 18.74
C PHE A 113 -4.35 11.02 17.69
N MET A 114 -4.00 9.85 17.14
CA MET A 114 -4.80 9.19 16.12
C MET A 114 -6.20 8.82 16.63
N LYS A 115 -6.30 8.37 17.89
CA LYS A 115 -7.58 8.02 18.54
C LYS A 115 -8.40 9.25 18.88
N SER A 116 -7.83 10.22 19.61
CA SER A 116 -8.54 11.42 20.08
C SER A 116 -9.08 12.28 18.93
N ASN A 117 -8.41 12.27 17.78
CA ASN A 117 -8.87 13.01 16.60
C ASN A 117 -9.66 12.15 15.60
N ASN A 118 -9.91 10.86 15.89
CA ASN A 118 -10.48 9.91 14.92
C ASN A 118 -9.75 9.92 13.56
N ALA A 119 -8.44 10.16 13.58
CA ALA A 119 -7.64 10.52 12.41
C ALA A 119 -7.74 9.48 11.30
N SER A 120 -7.59 8.19 11.64
CA SER A 120 -7.69 7.10 10.67
C SER A 120 -9.07 7.03 10.01
N ILE A 121 -10.14 7.28 10.77
CA ILE A 121 -11.51 7.25 10.25
C ILE A 121 -11.72 8.42 9.30
N LYS A 122 -11.34 9.64 9.72
CA LYS A 122 -11.43 10.85 8.90
C LYS A 122 -10.69 10.67 7.58
N ILE A 123 -9.44 10.20 7.64
CA ILE A 123 -8.62 9.98 6.44
C ILE A 123 -9.28 8.94 5.53
N ARG A 124 -9.77 7.81 6.04
CA ARG A 124 -10.40 6.78 5.19
C ARG A 124 -11.65 7.26 4.44
N HIS A 125 -12.42 8.19 5.02
CA HIS A 125 -13.70 8.62 4.44
C HIS A 125 -13.63 9.97 3.71
N ASN A 126 -12.50 10.68 3.77
CA ASN A 126 -12.31 11.96 3.10
C ASN A 126 -11.12 11.91 2.14
N ASN A 127 -11.41 11.81 0.84
CA ASN A 127 -10.41 11.73 -0.22
C ASN A 127 -9.55 12.99 -0.37
N GLU A 128 -10.04 14.17 0.05
CA GLU A 128 -9.25 15.41 0.05
C GLU A 128 -8.07 15.32 1.02
N LEU A 129 -8.20 14.55 2.11
CA LEU A 129 -7.11 14.31 3.05
C LEU A 129 -5.99 13.44 2.43
N TRP A 130 -6.30 12.60 1.44
CA TRP A 130 -5.28 11.78 0.76
C TRP A 130 -4.30 12.64 -0.04
N LYS A 131 -4.82 13.73 -0.65
CA LYS A 131 -4.03 14.70 -1.43
C LYS A 131 -3.01 15.44 -0.56
N LEU A 132 -3.19 15.42 0.76
CA LEU A 132 -2.29 16.06 1.73
C LEU A 132 -1.15 15.13 2.19
N ARG A 133 -0.99 13.91 1.64
CA ARG A 133 0.08 12.98 2.06
C ARG A 133 1.49 13.61 2.06
N ARG A 134 1.77 14.48 1.07
CA ARG A 134 3.05 15.20 0.93
C ARG A 134 3.14 16.48 1.78
N LYS A 135 2.07 16.86 2.46
CA LYS A 135 1.96 18.04 3.33
C LYS A 135 1.45 17.61 4.71
N PRO A 136 2.21 16.77 5.45
CA PRO A 136 1.70 16.10 6.64
C PRO A 136 1.39 17.05 7.80
N GLU A 137 2.03 18.22 7.86
CA GLU A 137 1.66 19.29 8.80
C GLU A 137 0.23 19.80 8.53
N LYS A 138 -0.10 20.09 7.27
CA LYS A 138 -1.45 20.48 6.88
C LYS A 138 -2.44 19.34 7.14
N LEU A 139 -2.07 18.10 6.80
CA LEU A 139 -2.89 16.93 7.10
C LEU A 139 -3.19 16.79 8.60
N MET A 140 -2.20 17.01 9.47
CA MET A 140 -2.37 17.00 10.92
C MET A 140 -3.42 18.03 11.35
N LYS A 141 -3.29 19.26 10.87
CA LYS A 141 -4.21 20.37 11.18
C LYS A 141 -5.64 20.05 10.74
N GLU A 142 -5.83 19.65 9.49
CA GLU A 142 -7.16 19.33 8.93
C GLU A 142 -7.84 18.19 9.70
N VAL A 143 -7.06 17.19 10.13
CA VAL A 143 -7.56 16.08 10.94
C VAL A 143 -7.98 16.53 12.35
N GLN A 144 -7.32 17.52 12.95
CA GLN A 144 -7.72 18.10 14.24
C GLN A 144 -8.96 18.99 14.10
N ASP A 145 -9.00 19.81 13.06
CA ASP A 145 -10.04 20.83 12.85
C ASP A 145 -11.36 20.23 12.33
N SER A 146 -11.29 19.11 11.59
CA SER A 146 -12.48 18.41 11.10
C SER A 146 -13.33 17.92 12.27
N LYS A 147 -14.47 18.53 12.54
CA LYS A 147 -15.47 17.96 13.46
C LYS A 147 -16.25 16.88 12.73
N TYR A 148 -16.25 15.67 13.29
CA TYR A 148 -17.27 14.64 13.02
C TYR A 148 -18.26 14.68 14.17
#